data_AF-A0A0D9QGP1-F1
#
_entry.id   AF-A0A0D9QGP1-F1
#
_cell.length_a   1.000
_cell.length_b   1.000
_cell.length_c   1.000
_cell.angle_alpha   90.00
_cell.angle_beta   90.00
_cell.angle_gamma   90.00
#
_symmetry.space_group_name_H-M   'P 1'
#
loop_
_entity.id
_entity.type
_entity.pdbx_description
1 polymer ?
#
loop_
_entity_poly.entity_id
_entity_poly.type
_entity_poly.pdbx_seq_one_letter_code
_entity_poly.pdbx_strand_id
1 'polypeptide(L)'
;MRSCVSQGQTMRPLLSADHPSVYNSTAPHPVCSSQFRFHPVHLRRAKEVTIRKDYFDSVNENIKYEQLNEQWEVFWFENNKLNAKPFPIKKYGIESAKREAIKFFEYLKDNKRINDRPHYESGVEGVHYDVVTNCWVAFYRQRNFPVCRSFSAEYHGFETAKKLAIERVKKCKG
;
A
#
# COMPACT_ATOMS: atom_id res chain seq x y z
N MET A 1 63.25 2.60 -2.28
CA MET A 1 64.53 3.06 -2.89
C MET A 1 64.77 2.25 -4.16
N ARG A 2 65.26 2.89 -5.24
CA ARG A 2 65.79 2.29 -6.50
C ARG A 2 64.77 1.45 -7.30
N SER A 3 64.33 1.76 -8.53
CA SER A 3 64.89 2.45 -9.73
C SER A 3 65.72 1.57 -10.68
N CYS A 4 65.57 1.87 -11.98
CA CYS A 4 66.37 1.49 -13.17
C CYS A 4 66.07 0.13 -13.86
N VAL A 5 66.22 -0.07 -15.19
CA VAL A 5 66.26 0.78 -16.43
C VAL A 5 66.13 -0.19 -17.65
N SER A 6 65.31 0.05 -18.69
CA SER A 6 65.75 0.53 -20.04
C SER A 6 64.52 0.81 -20.94
N GLN A 7 64.36 1.94 -21.64
CA GLN A 7 65.15 2.60 -22.70
C GLN A 7 64.95 2.04 -24.12
N GLY A 8 64.66 2.95 -25.06
CA GLY A 8 64.48 2.69 -26.50
C GLY A 8 63.98 3.93 -27.26
N GLN A 9 64.87 4.88 -27.56
CA GLN A 9 64.64 5.96 -28.54
C GLN A 9 64.60 5.37 -29.97
N THR A 10 64.08 6.02 -31.03
CA THR A 10 64.79 7.12 -31.74
C THR A 10 63.96 7.73 -32.89
N MET A 11 63.90 9.08 -32.91
CA MET A 11 63.74 10.04 -34.03
C MET A 11 62.51 10.10 -34.97
N ARG A 12 62.20 11.35 -35.37
CA ARG A 12 61.31 11.79 -36.46
C ARG A 12 62.10 11.92 -37.78
N PRO A 13 61.42 12.23 -38.90
CA PRO A 13 61.53 13.62 -39.38
C PRO A 13 60.19 14.27 -39.80
N LEU A 14 60.21 15.60 -39.89
CA LEU A 14 59.19 16.45 -40.54
C LEU A 14 59.58 16.68 -42.00
N LEU A 15 58.62 16.71 -42.92
CA LEU A 15 58.71 17.42 -44.20
C LEU A 15 57.30 17.83 -44.68
N SER A 16 57.23 18.66 -45.73
CA SER A 16 56.19 19.67 -45.94
C SER A 16 55.48 19.54 -47.29
N ALA A 17 54.21 19.98 -47.32
CA ALA A 17 53.40 20.47 -48.46
C ALA A 17 53.28 19.63 -49.75
N ASP A 18 52.04 19.43 -50.24
CA ASP A 18 51.52 20.20 -51.38
C ASP A 18 50.03 19.88 -51.69
N HIS A 19 49.38 20.82 -52.38
CA HIS A 19 48.01 20.74 -52.94
C HIS A 19 48.14 20.68 -54.49
N PRO A 20 47.05 20.52 -55.29
CA PRO A 20 45.77 19.81 -55.09
C PRO A 20 45.43 18.90 -56.30
N SER A 21 44.38 18.08 -56.24
CA SER A 21 43.53 17.81 -57.44
C SER A 21 42.22 17.09 -57.15
N VAL A 22 41.14 17.77 -57.55
CA VAL A 22 39.80 17.31 -57.92
C VAL A 22 39.57 15.80 -58.08
N TYR A 23 38.61 15.27 -57.30
CA TYR A 23 37.63 14.33 -57.84
C TYR A 23 36.23 14.67 -57.29
N ASN A 24 35.38 15.22 -58.15
CA ASN A 24 33.94 15.30 -57.86
C ASN A 24 33.35 13.90 -58.03
N SER A 25 32.72 13.36 -56.99
CA SER A 25 31.76 12.26 -57.17
C SER A 25 30.61 12.39 -56.18
N THR A 26 29.43 12.57 -56.74
CA THR A 26 28.20 12.92 -56.02
C THR A 26 27.63 11.72 -55.28
N ALA A 27 27.73 11.72 -53.95
CA ALA A 27 26.95 10.84 -53.10
C ALA A 27 26.31 11.68 -51.97
N PRO A 28 24.97 11.73 -51.86
CA PRO A 28 24.35 12.31 -50.68
C PRO A 28 24.62 11.38 -49.50
N HIS A 29 25.56 11.77 -48.64
CA HIS A 29 25.70 11.13 -47.34
C HIS A 29 24.33 11.16 -46.64
N PRO A 30 23.85 10.05 -46.05
CA PRO A 30 22.65 10.09 -45.24
C PRO A 30 22.93 11.02 -44.07
N VAL A 31 22.32 12.21 -44.11
CA VAL A 31 22.33 13.13 -42.98
C VAL A 31 21.63 12.40 -41.85
N CYS A 32 22.41 11.88 -40.91
CA CYS A 32 21.88 11.37 -39.66
C CYS A 32 21.28 12.56 -38.92
N SER A 33 19.99 12.81 -39.16
CA SER A 33 19.20 13.81 -38.48
C SER A 33 18.95 13.34 -37.04
N SER A 34 20.02 13.43 -36.24
CA SER A 34 20.01 13.41 -34.77
C SER A 34 19.33 14.67 -34.22
N GLN A 35 18.18 15.02 -34.80
CA GLN A 35 17.37 16.15 -34.41
C GLN A 35 16.37 15.67 -33.36
N PHE A 36 16.78 15.83 -32.11
CA PHE A 36 15.92 15.91 -30.92
C PHE A 36 15.07 14.67 -30.61
N ARG A 37 15.70 13.57 -30.15
CA ARG A 37 15.03 12.62 -29.25
C ARG A 37 15.18 13.00 -27.77
N PHE A 38 15.20 14.30 -27.46
CA PHE A 38 14.91 14.77 -26.11
C PHE A 38 13.40 14.65 -25.87
N HIS A 39 12.94 13.47 -25.46
CA HIS A 39 11.64 13.35 -24.83
C HIS A 39 11.76 14.00 -23.44
N PRO A 40 11.11 15.15 -23.17
CA PRO A 40 11.12 15.72 -21.82
C PRO A 40 10.47 14.72 -20.85
N VAL A 41 11.29 14.11 -20.00
CA VAL A 41 10.87 13.17 -18.95
C VAL A 41 10.02 13.84 -17.86
N HIS A 42 10.05 15.16 -17.80
CA HIS A 42 9.26 16.00 -16.90
C HIS A 42 7.85 16.31 -17.43
N LEU A 43 7.53 16.04 -18.70
CA LEU A 43 6.14 16.06 -19.14
C LEU A 43 5.43 14.82 -18.58
N ARG A 44 4.63 15.04 -17.53
CA ARG A 44 3.64 14.07 -17.03
C ARG A 44 2.59 13.81 -18.11
N ARG A 45 2.90 12.89 -19.03
CA ARG A 45 1.91 12.28 -19.90
C ARG A 45 1.03 11.42 -18.99
N ALA A 46 -0.21 11.86 -18.74
CA ALA A 46 -1.23 10.98 -18.20
C ALA A 46 -1.37 9.83 -19.20
N LYS A 47 -0.94 8.63 -18.81
CA LYS A 47 -1.06 7.46 -19.68
C LYS A 47 -2.50 6.99 -19.58
N GLU A 48 -3.31 7.37 -20.57
CA GLU A 48 -4.63 6.79 -20.73
C GLU A 48 -4.47 5.26 -20.92
N VAL A 49 -5.29 4.52 -20.19
CA VAL A 49 -5.23 3.06 -20.10
C VAL A 49 -6.64 2.51 -20.02
N THR A 50 -6.98 1.62 -20.95
CA THR A 50 -8.26 0.90 -20.92
C THR A 50 -8.20 -0.16 -19.83
N ILE A 51 -8.92 0.06 -18.74
CA ILE A 51 -9.08 -0.90 -17.64
C ILE A 51 -10.24 -1.84 -17.97
N ARG A 52 -10.11 -3.14 -17.66
CA ARG A 52 -11.19 -4.11 -17.86
C ARG A 52 -12.33 -3.82 -16.86
N LYS A 53 -13.58 -4.04 -17.25
CA LYS A 53 -14.75 -3.72 -16.40
C LYS A 53 -14.75 -4.50 -15.08
N ASP A 54 -14.34 -5.76 -15.14
CA ASP A 54 -14.17 -6.71 -14.03
C ASP A 54 -12.94 -6.44 -13.14
N TYR A 55 -12.10 -5.45 -13.50
CA TYR A 55 -10.94 -5.12 -12.69
C TYR A 55 -11.35 -4.68 -11.28
N PHE A 56 -12.39 -3.84 -11.13
CA PHE A 56 -12.82 -3.30 -9.84
C PHE A 56 -13.66 -4.29 -9.01
N ASP A 57 -14.07 -5.42 -9.58
CA ASP A 57 -14.90 -6.41 -8.88
C ASP A 57 -14.15 -7.01 -7.69
N SER A 58 -14.83 -7.05 -6.54
CA SER A 58 -14.28 -7.58 -5.28
C SER A 58 -13.97 -9.08 -5.42
N VAL A 59 -12.77 -9.48 -5.03
CA VAL A 59 -12.33 -10.89 -5.13
C VAL A 59 -12.97 -11.74 -4.03
N ASN A 60 -13.17 -11.14 -2.86
CA ASN A 60 -13.85 -11.70 -1.68
C ASN A 60 -14.12 -10.57 -0.68
N GLU A 61 -14.73 -10.88 0.46
CA GLU A 61 -15.08 -9.88 1.49
C GLU A 61 -13.88 -9.15 2.11
N ASN A 62 -12.70 -9.76 2.09
CA ASN A 62 -11.46 -9.24 2.67
C ASN A 62 -10.63 -8.40 1.69
N ILE A 63 -10.87 -8.47 0.38
CA ILE A 63 -10.10 -7.77 -0.65
C ILE A 63 -11.01 -6.82 -1.42
N LYS A 64 -10.86 -5.52 -1.15
CA LYS A 64 -11.70 -4.47 -1.74
C LYS A 64 -10.88 -3.45 -2.49
N TYR A 65 -11.47 -2.85 -3.52
CA TYR A 65 -10.92 -1.67 -4.18
C TYR A 65 -11.44 -0.42 -3.47
N GLU A 66 -10.52 0.45 -3.03
CA GLU A 66 -10.84 1.76 -2.47
C GLU A 66 -10.61 2.83 -3.54
N GLN A 67 -11.71 3.46 -3.97
CA GLN A 67 -11.73 4.36 -5.11
C GLN A 67 -11.01 5.69 -4.84
N LEU A 68 -11.10 6.23 -3.62
CA LEU A 68 -10.54 7.56 -3.30
C LEU A 68 -9.00 7.59 -3.39
N ASN A 69 -8.36 6.48 -3.00
CA ASN A 69 -6.90 6.35 -2.97
C ASN A 69 -6.33 5.51 -4.13
N GLU A 70 -7.19 5.06 -5.05
CA GLU A 70 -6.84 4.16 -6.17
C GLU A 70 -6.01 2.95 -5.72
N GLN A 71 -6.50 2.20 -4.74
CA GLN A 71 -5.75 1.11 -4.11
C GLN A 71 -6.60 -0.12 -3.81
N TRP A 72 -5.96 -1.29 -3.81
CA TRP A 72 -6.55 -2.49 -3.23
C TRP A 72 -6.21 -2.55 -1.74
N GLU A 73 -7.19 -2.89 -0.91
CA GLU A 73 -6.98 -3.10 0.53
C GLU A 73 -7.32 -4.53 0.91
N VAL A 74 -6.42 -5.14 1.69
CA VAL A 74 -6.63 -6.46 2.29
C VAL A 74 -6.91 -6.26 3.77
N PHE A 75 -8.06 -6.75 4.24
CA PHE A 75 -8.54 -6.67 5.61
C PHE A 75 -8.47 -8.04 6.31
N TRP A 76 -7.94 -8.11 7.53
CA TRP A 76 -7.93 -9.35 8.33
C TRP A 76 -8.03 -9.06 9.83
N PHE A 77 -8.54 -10.01 10.61
CA PHE A 77 -8.49 -9.92 12.08
C PHE A 77 -7.25 -10.64 12.62
N GLU A 78 -6.48 -9.92 13.43
CA GLU A 78 -5.29 -10.44 14.10
C GLU A 78 -5.19 -9.78 15.48
N ASN A 79 -4.92 -10.57 16.52
CA ASN A 79 -4.90 -10.12 17.92
C ASN A 79 -6.17 -9.34 18.32
N ASN A 80 -7.35 -9.84 17.90
CA ASN A 80 -8.67 -9.25 18.10
C ASN A 80 -8.85 -7.82 17.53
N LYS A 81 -7.96 -7.36 16.64
CA LYS A 81 -8.03 -6.07 15.96
C LYS A 81 -8.22 -6.27 14.46
N LEU A 82 -9.03 -5.40 13.85
CA LEU A 82 -9.11 -5.30 12.41
C LEU A 82 -7.83 -4.62 11.90
N ASN A 83 -7.09 -5.33 11.04
CA ASN A 83 -5.92 -4.82 10.36
C ASN A 83 -6.25 -4.63 8.88
N ALA A 84 -5.59 -3.67 8.25
CA ALA A 84 -5.72 -3.37 6.82
C ALA A 84 -4.33 -3.15 6.21
N LYS A 85 -4.14 -3.56 4.95
CA LYS A 85 -2.91 -3.31 4.20
C LYS A 85 -3.22 -2.83 2.78
N PRO A 86 -2.77 -1.62 2.40
CA PRO A 86 -3.02 -1.07 1.07
C PRO A 86 -1.98 -1.51 0.04
N PHE A 87 -2.44 -1.64 -1.20
CA PHE A 87 -1.70 -1.97 -2.41
C PHE A 87 -2.04 -0.91 -3.49
N PRO A 88 -1.38 0.26 -3.49
CA PRO A 88 -1.76 1.37 -4.36
C PRO A 88 -1.41 1.13 -5.83
N ILE A 89 -2.33 1.43 -6.74
CA ILE A 89 -2.11 1.34 -8.19
C ILE A 89 -0.91 2.18 -8.61
N LYS A 90 -0.75 3.38 -8.02
CA LYS A 90 0.41 4.27 -8.26
C LYS A 90 1.78 3.63 -7.96
N LYS A 91 1.84 2.63 -7.07
CA LYS A 91 3.08 1.95 -6.69
C LYS A 91 3.33 0.67 -7.49
N TYR A 92 2.29 -0.13 -7.72
CA TYR A 92 2.42 -1.47 -8.32
C TYR A 92 2.06 -1.51 -9.81
N GLY A 93 1.26 -0.56 -10.29
CA GLY A 93 0.50 -0.64 -11.54
C GLY A 93 -0.83 -1.38 -11.36
N ILE A 94 -1.76 -1.18 -12.30
CA ILE A 94 -3.16 -1.64 -12.23
C ILE A 94 -3.25 -3.15 -11.93
N GLU A 95 -2.84 -3.99 -12.88
CA GLU A 95 -2.92 -5.46 -12.76
C GLU A 95 -2.13 -6.01 -11.57
N SER A 96 -0.93 -5.46 -11.32
CA SER A 96 -0.06 -5.93 -10.23
C SER A 96 -0.60 -5.58 -8.85
N ALA A 97 -1.31 -4.44 -8.68
CA ALA A 97 -1.89 -4.06 -7.40
C ALA A 97 -2.93 -5.08 -6.93
N LYS A 98 -3.85 -5.49 -7.82
CA LYS A 98 -4.85 -6.54 -7.52
C LYS A 98 -4.16 -7.88 -7.22
N ARG A 99 -3.15 -8.25 -8.01
CA ARG A 99 -2.39 -9.50 -7.84
C ARG A 99 -1.62 -9.58 -6.53
N GLU A 100 -0.92 -8.51 -6.13
CA GLU A 100 -0.16 -8.49 -4.87
C GLU A 100 -1.09 -8.47 -3.64
N ALA A 101 -2.28 -7.86 -3.74
CA ALA A 101 -3.31 -7.96 -2.70
C ALA A 101 -3.82 -9.41 -2.54
N ILE A 102 -4.14 -10.10 -3.63
CA ILE A 102 -4.55 -11.52 -3.62
C ILE A 102 -3.46 -12.39 -3.00
N LYS A 103 -2.23 -12.29 -3.52
CA LYS A 103 -1.06 -13.05 -3.05
C LYS A 103 -0.75 -12.82 -1.57
N PHE A 104 -0.93 -11.60 -1.06
CA PHE A 104 -0.77 -11.32 0.37
C PHE A 104 -1.87 -11.97 1.22
N PHE A 105 -3.11 -12.00 0.73
CA PHE A 105 -4.21 -12.68 1.41
C PHE A 105 -4.06 -14.20 1.41
N GLU A 106 -3.57 -14.80 0.33
CA GLU A 106 -3.17 -16.21 0.26
C GLU A 106 -2.07 -16.52 1.30
N TYR A 107 -1.02 -15.69 1.35
CA TYR A 107 0.00 -15.79 2.40
C TYR A 107 -0.59 -15.72 3.83
N LEU A 108 -1.57 -14.86 4.09
CA LEU A 108 -2.25 -14.81 5.40
C LEU A 108 -3.05 -16.09 5.71
N LYS A 109 -3.68 -16.71 4.70
CA LYS A 109 -4.36 -18.01 4.83
C LYS A 109 -3.38 -19.14 5.16
N ASP A 110 -2.32 -19.27 4.37
CA ASP A 110 -1.32 -20.34 4.51
C ASP A 110 -0.65 -20.31 5.89
N ASN A 111 -0.40 -19.10 6.41
CA ASN A 111 0.19 -18.89 7.73
C ASN A 111 -0.84 -18.89 8.89
N LYS A 112 -2.12 -19.17 8.61
CA LYS A 112 -3.22 -19.19 9.60
C LYS A 112 -3.35 -17.89 10.41
N ARG A 113 -3.11 -16.74 9.78
CA ARG A 113 -3.15 -15.40 10.40
C ARG A 113 -4.51 -14.70 10.24
N ILE A 114 -5.45 -15.33 9.56
CA ILE A 114 -6.83 -14.86 9.45
C ILE A 114 -7.63 -15.48 10.58
N ASN A 115 -7.97 -14.66 11.58
CA ASN A 115 -8.95 -15.04 12.58
C ASN A 115 -10.34 -14.56 12.15
N ASP A 116 -11.37 -15.15 12.73
CA ASP A 116 -12.74 -14.63 12.62
C ASP A 116 -12.85 -13.25 13.28
N ARG A 117 -13.91 -12.52 12.92
CA ARG A 117 -14.27 -11.28 13.63
C ARG A 117 -14.54 -11.62 15.10
N PRO A 118 -13.85 -10.99 16.07
CA PRO A 118 -14.10 -11.27 17.47
C PRO A 118 -15.51 -10.85 17.85
N HIS A 119 -16.26 -11.78 18.43
CA HIS A 119 -17.62 -11.58 18.92
C HIS A 119 -17.59 -11.53 20.45
N TYR A 120 -18.26 -10.54 21.04
CA TYR A 120 -18.12 -10.21 22.45
C TYR A 120 -19.48 -10.19 23.15
N GLU A 121 -19.71 -11.17 24.03
CA GLU A 121 -20.97 -11.28 24.76
C GLU A 121 -20.82 -11.06 26.27
N SER A 122 -21.87 -10.49 26.86
CA SER A 122 -21.99 -10.31 28.31
C SER A 122 -22.68 -11.49 29.02
N GLY A 123 -23.55 -12.21 28.31
CA GLY A 123 -24.55 -13.11 28.90
C GLY A 123 -25.65 -12.40 29.70
N VAL A 124 -25.73 -11.06 29.66
CA VAL A 124 -26.63 -10.24 30.48
C VAL A 124 -27.42 -9.28 29.59
N GLU A 125 -28.74 -9.46 29.56
CA GLU A 125 -29.67 -8.54 28.88
C GLU A 125 -29.43 -7.09 29.31
N GLY A 126 -29.29 -6.20 28.32
CA GLY A 126 -28.96 -4.80 28.51
C GLY A 126 -27.47 -4.49 28.52
N VAL A 127 -26.58 -5.48 28.53
CA VAL A 127 -25.12 -5.26 28.45
C VAL A 127 -24.55 -5.80 27.15
N HIS A 128 -23.85 -4.95 26.39
CA HIS A 128 -23.16 -5.33 25.16
C HIS A 128 -21.85 -4.56 25.04
N TYR A 129 -20.94 -5.02 24.18
CA TYR A 129 -19.69 -4.32 23.89
C TYR A 129 -19.83 -3.54 22.58
N ASP A 130 -19.54 -2.25 22.62
CA ASP A 130 -19.40 -1.41 21.43
C ASP A 130 -17.91 -1.35 21.03
N VAL A 131 -17.63 -1.93 19.87
CA VAL A 131 -16.28 -1.97 19.27
C VAL A 131 -15.83 -0.57 18.81
N VAL A 132 -16.76 0.31 18.44
CA VAL A 132 -16.44 1.65 17.90
C VAL A 132 -15.97 2.58 19.01
N THR A 133 -16.67 2.61 20.15
CA THR A 133 -16.24 3.40 21.32
C THR A 133 -15.33 2.64 22.28
N ASN A 134 -14.98 1.39 21.99
CA ASN A 134 -14.15 0.53 22.85
C ASN A 134 -14.71 0.43 24.29
N CYS A 135 -16.03 0.29 24.41
CA CYS A 135 -16.77 0.38 25.68
C CYS A 135 -17.70 -0.80 25.90
N TRP A 136 -17.79 -1.26 27.15
CA TRP A 136 -18.94 -2.03 27.60
C TRP A 136 -20.09 -1.09 27.94
N VAL A 137 -21.23 -1.26 27.29
CA VAL A 137 -22.40 -0.37 27.39
C VAL A 137 -23.54 -1.08 28.11
N ALA A 138 -23.99 -0.46 29.21
CA ALA A 138 -25.11 -0.88 30.03
C ALA A 138 -26.35 -0.02 29.72
N PHE A 139 -27.39 -0.64 29.19
CA PHE A 139 -28.75 -0.13 29.10
C PHE A 139 -29.59 -0.64 30.27
N TYR A 140 -30.29 0.27 30.95
CA TYR A 140 -31.14 -0.05 32.11
C TYR A 140 -32.27 0.97 32.24
N ARG A 141 -33.20 0.76 33.18
CA ARG A 141 -34.23 1.76 33.54
C ARG A 141 -33.90 2.39 34.89
N GLN A 142 -34.12 3.68 35.02
CA GLN A 142 -33.99 4.40 36.29
C GLN A 142 -35.20 5.33 36.47
N ARG A 143 -35.97 5.16 37.55
CA ARG A 143 -37.26 5.87 37.76
C ARG A 143 -38.20 5.77 36.55
N ASN A 144 -38.24 4.59 35.92
CA ASN A 144 -38.98 4.29 34.69
C ASN A 144 -38.52 5.05 33.42
N PHE A 145 -37.36 5.71 33.42
CA PHE A 145 -36.73 6.26 32.20
C PHE A 145 -35.64 5.32 31.69
N PRO A 146 -35.49 5.11 30.36
CA PRO A 146 -34.36 4.40 29.79
C PRO A 146 -33.07 5.21 29.95
N VAL A 147 -31.99 4.57 30.41
CA VAL A 147 -30.69 5.19 30.64
C VAL A 147 -29.60 4.29 30.07
N CYS A 148 -28.55 4.88 29.49
CA CYS A 148 -27.34 4.19 29.08
C CYS A 148 -26.13 4.67 29.90
N ARG A 149 -25.15 3.79 30.12
CA ARG A 149 -23.81 4.11 30.64
C ARG A 149 -22.76 3.25 29.96
N SER A 150 -21.73 3.87 29.42
CA SER A 150 -20.55 3.22 28.87
C SER A 150 -19.41 3.15 29.89
N PHE A 151 -18.61 2.09 29.80
CA PHE A 151 -17.40 1.86 30.59
C PHE A 151 -16.27 1.52 29.61
N SER A 152 -15.26 2.40 29.51
CA SER A 152 -14.16 2.22 28.56
C SER A 152 -13.27 1.04 28.94
N ALA A 153 -13.05 0.14 27.98
CA ALA A 153 -12.12 -0.98 28.11
C ALA A 153 -10.66 -0.53 28.09
N GLU A 154 -10.35 0.64 27.53
CA GLU A 154 -9.02 1.26 27.60
C GLU A 154 -8.72 1.82 28.99
N TYR A 155 -9.71 2.47 29.62
CA TYR A 155 -9.53 3.07 30.94
C TYR A 155 -9.61 2.06 32.09
N HIS A 156 -10.54 1.10 32.04
CA HIS A 156 -10.74 0.12 33.11
C HIS A 156 -10.07 -1.25 32.86
N GLY A 157 -9.67 -1.54 31.62
CA GLY A 157 -9.43 -2.91 31.15
C GLY A 157 -10.73 -3.59 30.71
N PHE A 158 -10.64 -4.46 29.70
CA PHE A 158 -11.80 -5.06 29.02
C PHE A 158 -12.76 -5.81 29.95
N GLU A 159 -12.26 -6.75 30.77
CA GLU A 159 -13.09 -7.53 31.71
C GLU A 159 -13.60 -6.69 32.89
N THR A 160 -12.83 -5.71 33.37
CA THR A 160 -13.27 -4.79 34.43
C THR A 160 -14.43 -3.92 33.95
N ALA A 161 -14.33 -3.37 32.72
CA ALA A 161 -15.40 -2.60 32.09
C ALA A 161 -16.67 -3.45 31.91
N LYS A 162 -16.54 -4.70 31.48
CA LYS A 162 -17.65 -5.68 31.41
C LYS A 162 -18.32 -5.88 32.76
N LYS A 163 -17.53 -6.10 33.81
CA LYS A 163 -18.03 -6.27 35.19
C LYS A 163 -18.81 -5.04 35.68
N LEU A 164 -18.25 -3.83 35.48
CA LEU A 164 -18.91 -2.57 35.86
C LEU A 164 -20.24 -2.35 35.11
N ALA A 165 -20.30 -2.71 33.83
CA ALA A 165 -21.55 -2.64 33.05
C ALA A 165 -22.61 -3.62 33.58
N ILE A 166 -22.23 -4.85 33.90
CA ILE A 166 -23.11 -5.88 34.49
C ILE A 166 -23.61 -5.44 35.88
N GLU A 167 -22.73 -4.94 36.74
CA GLU A 167 -23.09 -4.39 38.05
C GLU A 167 -24.05 -3.20 37.94
N ARG A 168 -23.85 -2.33 36.95
CA ARG A 168 -24.75 -1.20 36.68
C ARG A 168 -26.16 -1.63 36.34
N VAL A 169 -26.33 -2.61 35.44
CA VAL A 169 -27.66 -3.14 35.09
C VAL A 169 -28.29 -3.83 36.30
N LYS A 170 -27.55 -4.69 37.02
CA LYS A 170 -28.05 -5.38 38.22
C LYS A 170 -28.55 -4.41 39.29
N LYS A 171 -27.81 -3.32 39.55
CA LYS A 171 -28.18 -2.29 40.54
C LYS A 171 -29.49 -1.55 40.22
N CYS A 172 -29.93 -1.54 38.95
CA CYS A 172 -31.12 -0.84 38.50
C CYS A 172 -32.23 -1.77 37.96
N LYS A 173 -32.12 -3.09 38.21
CA LYS A 173 -33.16 -4.09 37.97
C LYS A 173 -34.00 -4.41 39.23
N GLY A 174 -33.77 -3.70 40.33
CA GLY A 174 -34.61 -3.65 41.54
C GLY A 174 -35.08 -2.23 41.81
#